data_AF-A0A2V7X092-F1
#
_entry.id   AF-A0A2V7X092-F1
#
_cell.length_a   1.000
_cell.length_b   1.000
_cell.length_c   1.000
_cell.angle_alpha   90.00
_cell.angle_beta   90.00
_cell.angle_gamma   90.00
#
_symmetry.space_group_name_H-M   'P 1'
#
loop_
_entity.id
_entity.type
_entity.pdbx_description
1 polymer ?
#
loop_
_entity_poly.entity_id
_entity_poly.type
_entity_poly.pdbx_seq_one_letter_code
_entity_poly.pdbx_strand_id
1 'polypeptide(L)' 'DGQVIGAFLFIYGVARFFLEFIRDDPGRGTVFGGVMSGTQLIAIGMVLAGGFIWWLRPGAKHMTPQPVGAAR' A
#
# COMPACT_ATOMS: atom_id res chain seq x y z
N ASP A 1 14.62 0.98 2.88
CA ASP A 1 13.87 1.66 1.82
C ASP A 1 12.46 1.07 1.77
N GLY A 2 11.57 1.50 2.67
CA GLY A 2 10.22 0.91 2.81
C GLY A 2 9.30 1.19 1.61
N GLN A 3 9.79 1.80 0.54
CA GLN A 3 8.98 2.30 -0.55
C GLN A 3 8.27 1.19 -1.33
N VAL A 4 8.95 0.08 -1.61
CA VAL A 4 8.37 -1.03 -2.37
C VAL A 4 7.23 -1.68 -1.58
N ILE A 5 7.47 -1.98 -0.30
CA ILE A 5 6.43 -2.55 0.57
C ILE A 5 5.31 -1.54 0.85
N GLY A 6 5.63 -0.26 1.00
CA GLY A 6 4.64 0.81 1.17
C GLY A 6 3.72 0.96 -0.04
N ALA A 7 4.29 1.03 -1.26
CA ALA A 7 3.52 1.05 -2.50
C ALA A 7 2.70 -0.23 -2.69
N PHE A 8 3.28 -1.39 -2.42
CA PHE A 8 2.56 -2.66 -2.50
C PHE A 8 1.35 -2.68 -1.57
N LEU A 9 1.53 -2.36 -0.28
CA LEU A 9 0.45 -2.35 0.71
C LEU A 9 -0.65 -1.34 0.33
N PHE A 10 -0.27 -0.16 -0.15
CA PHE A 10 -1.22 0.86 -0.57
C PHE A 10 -2.04 0.40 -1.78
N ILE A 11 -1.38 0.04 -2.89
CA ILE A 11 -2.04 -0.35 -4.14
C ILE A 11 -2.86 -1.63 -3.95
N TYR A 12 -2.28 -2.64 -3.31
CA TYR A 12 -2.97 -3.90 -3.07
C TYR A 12 -4.13 -3.73 -2.11
N GLY A 13 -3.98 -2.93 -1.03
CA GLY A 13 -5.07 -2.63 -0.10
C GLY A 13 -6.27 -1.98 -0.81
N VAL A 14 -6.02 -0.98 -1.67
CA VAL A 14 -7.06 -0.35 -2.49
C VAL A 14 -7.74 -1.38 -3.39
N ALA A 15 -6.97 -2.11 -4.19
CA ALA A 15 -7.52 -3.11 -5.11
C ALA A 15 -8.32 -4.20 -4.37
N ARG A 16 -7.82 -4.65 -3.21
CA ARG A 16 -8.45 -5.69 -2.41
C ARG A 16 -9.79 -5.25 -1.84
N PHE A 17 -9.88 -4.00 -1.37
CA PHE A 17 -11.13 -3.44 -0.86
C PHE A 17 -12.23 -3.46 -1.94
N PHE A 18 -11.93 -2.97 -3.14
CA PHE A 18 -12.88 -2.96 -4.24
C PHE A 18 -13.21 -4.35 -4.78
N LEU A 19 -12.22 -5.24 -4.85
CA LEU A 19 -12.45 -6.63 -5.25
C LEU A 19 -13.45 -7.31 -4.31
N GLU A 20 -13.29 -7.11 -3.00
CA GLU A 20 -14.20 -7.66 -2.00
C GLU A 20 -15.60 -7.01 -2.08
N PHE A 21 -15.67 -5.71 -2.39
CA PHE A 21 -16.94 -5.02 -2.62
C PHE A 21 -17.70 -5.58 -3.83
N ILE A 22 -17.02 -5.83 -4.94
CA ILE A 22 -17.63 -6.40 -6.16
C ILE A 22 -17.98 -7.88 -5.97
N ARG A 23 -17.21 -8.59 -5.15
CA ARG A 23 -17.41 -10.02 -4.89
C ARG A 23 -18.76 -10.31 -4.24
N ASP A 24 -19.30 -9.36 -3.47
CA ASP A 24 -20.62 -9.42 -2.82
C ASP A 24 -20.92 -10.83 -2.25
N ASP A 25 -20.08 -11.26 -1.29
CA ASP A 25 -20.16 -12.57 -0.59
C ASP A 25 -20.76 -12.36 0.83
N PRO A 26 -22.08 -12.09 0.95
CA PRO A 26 -22.71 -11.73 2.20
C PRO A 26 -22.70 -12.89 3.22
N GLY A 27 -22.42 -12.55 4.49
CA GLY A 27 -22.41 -13.50 5.61
C GLY A 27 -21.06 -14.15 5.91
N ARG A 28 -20.04 -13.95 5.07
CA ARG A 28 -18.70 -14.49 5.31
C ARG A 28 -17.81 -13.46 6.01
N GLY A 29 -17.47 -13.74 7.28
CA GLY A 29 -16.43 -13.01 8.01
C GLY A 29 -16.71 -11.52 8.14
N THR A 30 -17.95 -11.13 8.45
CA THR A 30 -18.36 -9.72 8.56
C THR A 30 -17.99 -9.11 9.91
N VAL A 31 -17.71 -7.81 9.91
CA VAL A 31 -17.49 -6.97 11.09
C VAL A 31 -18.59 -5.92 11.23
N PHE A 32 -18.69 -5.29 12.40
CA PHE A 32 -19.66 -4.22 12.70
C PHE A 32 -21.13 -4.57 12.40
N GLY A 33 -21.55 -5.80 12.73
CA GLY A 33 -22.94 -6.22 12.55
C GLY A 33 -23.36 -6.40 11.09
N GLY A 34 -22.41 -6.63 10.18
CA GLY A 34 -22.69 -6.89 8.76
C GLY A 34 -22.42 -5.72 7.82
N VAL A 35 -21.99 -4.57 8.35
CA VAL A 35 -21.73 -3.35 7.54
C VAL A 35 -20.51 -3.50 6.61
N MET A 36 -19.54 -4.34 6.98
CA MET A 36 -18.28 -4.48 6.24
C MET A 36 -17.71 -5.90 6.41
N SER A 37 -16.99 -6.42 5.41
CA SER A 37 -16.27 -7.69 5.55
C SER A 37 -14.95 -7.51 6.32
N GLY A 38 -14.50 -8.55 7.02
CA GLY A 38 -13.21 -8.55 7.71
C GLY A 38 -12.04 -8.34 6.76
N THR A 39 -12.16 -8.83 5.52
CA THR A 39 -11.21 -8.57 4.44
C THR A 39 -11.14 -7.08 4.09
N GLN A 40 -12.28 -6.37 4.06
CA GLN A 40 -12.31 -4.93 3.83
C GLN A 40 -11.62 -4.16 4.96
N LEU A 41 -11.80 -4.57 6.21
CA LEU A 41 -11.12 -3.95 7.34
C LEU A 41 -9.59 -4.14 7.26
N ILE A 42 -9.13 -5.34 6.92
CA ILE A 42 -7.70 -5.60 6.70
C ILE A 42 -7.17 -4.75 5.54
N ALA A 43 -7.92 -4.66 4.44
CA ALA A 43 -7.55 -3.84 3.29
C ALA A 43 -7.38 -2.36 3.66
N ILE A 44 -8.27 -1.80 4.49
CA ILE A 44 -8.12 -0.44 5.05
C ILE A 44 -6.80 -0.32 5.83
N GLY A 45 -6.49 -1.29 6.70
CA GLY A 45 -5.23 -1.32 7.44
C GLY A 45 -4.00 -1.31 6.53
N MET A 46 -4.04 -2.06 5.41
CA MET A 46 -2.95 -2.07 4.42
C MET A 46 -2.78 -0.72 3.74
N VAL A 47 -3.87 -0.04 3.37
CA VAL A 47 -3.82 1.31 2.77
C VAL A 47 -3.19 2.31 3.73
N LEU A 48 -3.63 2.32 4.99
CA LEU A 48 -3.11 3.22 6.01
C LEU A 48 -1.62 2.96 6.29
N ALA A 49 -1.23 1.70 6.48
CA ALA A 49 0.16 1.32 6.71
C ALA A 49 1.05 1.64 5.50
N GLY A 50 0.60 1.32 4.29
CA GLY A 50 1.34 1.59 3.05
C GLY A 50 1.54 3.09 2.81
N GLY A 51 0.48 3.88 2.99
CA GLY A 51 0.52 5.34 2.90
C GLY A 51 1.42 5.97 3.97
N PHE A 52 1.37 5.47 5.20
CA PHE A 52 2.24 5.92 6.28
C PHE A 52 3.71 5.62 6.01
N ILE A 53 4.03 4.40 5.58
CA ILE A 53 5.40 4.01 5.19
C ILE A 53 5.91 4.88 4.03
N TRP A 54 5.04 5.18 3.07
CA TRP A 54 5.39 6.06 1.95
C TRP A 54 5.58 7.52 2.37
N TRP A 55 4.84 8.00 3.36
CA TRP A 55 5.03 9.34 3.92
C TRP A 55 6.37 9.45 4.67
N LEU A 56 6.78 8.43 5.41
CA LEU A 56 8.04 8.41 6.17
C LEU A 56 9.32 8.41 5.30
N ARG A 57 9.21 8.60 3.97
CA ARG A 57 10.33 8.64 3.03
C ARG A 57 11.45 9.59 3.51
N PRO A 58 12.64 9.05 3.84
CA PRO A 58 13.84 9.86 3.86
C PRO A 58 14.04 10.41 2.44
N GLY A 59 14.21 11.73 2.31
CA GLY A 59 14.32 12.41 1.01
C GLY A 59 15.19 11.61 0.04
N ALA A 60 14.70 11.45 -1.20
CA ALA A 60 15.39 10.69 -2.24
C ALA A 60 16.87 11.09 -2.20
N LYS A 61 17.74 10.12 -1.88
CA LYS A 61 19.18 10.36 -1.86
C LYS A 61 19.50 10.93 -3.23
N HIS A 62 19.82 12.23 -3.31
CA HIS A 62 20.24 12.84 -4.55
C HIS A 62 21.40 12.02 -5.04
N MET A 63 21.18 11.21 -6.07
CA MET A 63 22.25 10.55 -6.77
C MET A 63 23.03 11.68 -7.42
N THR A 64 24.14 12.08 -6.80
CA THR A 64 25.09 12.97 -7.43
C THR A 64 25.51 12.28 -8.73
N PRO A 65 25.30 12.89 -9.91
CA PRO A 65 25.77 12.32 -11.16
C PRO A 65 27.26 12.06 -11.02
N GLN A 66 27.68 10.81 -11.13
CA GLN A 66 29.09 10.47 -11.14
C GLN A 66 29.66 11.03 -12.45
N PRO A 67 30.68 11.92 -12.43
CA PRO A 67 31.25 12.44 -13.66
C PRO A 67 31.85 11.28 -14.45
N VAL A 68 31.19 10.94 -15.57
CA VAL A 68 31.69 9.95 -16.50
C VAL A 68 32.83 10.61 -17.28
N GLY A 69 34.07 10.27 -16.93
CA GLY A 69 35.24 10.45 -17.78
C GLY A 69 35.98 11.78 -17.63
N ALA A 70 36.97 11.79 -16.73
CA ALA A 70 38.17 12.62 -16.87
C ALA A 70 39.41 11.72 -16.75
N ALA A 71 39.51 10.74 -17.63
CA ALA A 71 40.71 9.93 -17.79
C ALA A 71 40.70 9.32 -19.19
N ARG A 72 41.21 10.08 -20.16
CA ARG A 72 42.05 9.63 -21.28
C ARG A 72 42.50 10.84 -22.09
#